data_AF-A0A1B1W957-F1
#
_entry.id   AF-A0A1B1W957-F1
#
_cell.length_a   1.000
_cell.length_b   1.000
_cell.length_c   1.000
_cell.angle_alpha   90.00
_cell.angle_beta   90.00
_cell.angle_gamma   90.00
#
_symmetry.space_group_name_H-M   'P 1'
#
loop_
_entity.id
_entity.type
_entity.pdbx_description
1 polymer ?
#
loop_
_entity_poly.entity_id
_entity_poly.type
_entity_poly.pdbx_seq_one_letter_code
_entity_poly.pdbx_strand_id
1 'polypeptide(L)'
;RCMQDLHQKLSFGPRYGSLSELESGEEFLEIIEKERKTATIIVHIYEDDIKGCEVLNTCLTSLAAEYSMVRFCKIKASNTGAGDRFTPDVLPTL
;
A
#
# COMPACT_ATOMS: atom_id res chain seq x y z
N ARG A 1 19.45 23.01 13.90
CA ARG A 1 18.85 22.36 15.09
C ARG A 1 17.36 22.08 14.88
N CYS A 2 16.46 23.08 14.71
CA CYS A 2 15.02 22.80 14.51
C CYS A 2 14.67 21.81 13.37
N MET A 3 15.32 21.91 12.20
CA MET A 3 15.06 20.98 11.07
C MET A 3 15.51 19.55 11.35
N GLN A 4 16.59 19.36 12.13
CA GLN A 4 17.07 18.02 12.52
C GLN A 4 16.16 17.39 13.56
N ASP A 5 15.71 18.18 14.55
CA ASP A 5 14.79 17.70 15.60
C ASP A 5 13.42 17.29 15.01
N LEU A 6 12.93 18.00 13.99
CA LEU A 6 11.70 17.65 13.27
C LEU A 6 11.87 16.32 12.53
N HIS A 7 12.97 16.16 11.79
CA HIS A 7 13.28 14.94 11.06
C HIS A 7 13.39 13.75 12.01
N GLN A 8 14.04 13.94 13.16
CA GLN A 8 14.21 12.89 14.15
C GLN A 8 12.84 12.46 14.71
N LYS A 9 11.98 13.41 15.11
CA LYS A 9 10.62 13.11 15.61
C LYS A 9 9.73 12.38 14.60
N LEU A 10 9.90 12.65 13.30
CA LEU A 10 9.14 12.02 12.22
C LEU A 10 9.75 10.70 11.74
N SER A 11 11.04 10.44 12.05
CA SER A 11 11.76 9.23 11.64
C SER A 11 11.51 7.99 12.52
N PHE A 12 10.62 8.09 13.51
CA PHE A 12 10.28 6.99 14.41
C PHE A 12 8.98 6.31 13.97
N GLY A 13 9.03 5.02 13.67
CA GLY A 13 7.86 4.24 13.31
C GLY A 13 8.18 2.78 13.00
N PRO A 14 7.15 1.91 12.92
CA PRO A 14 7.31 0.58 12.35
C PRO A 14 7.93 0.67 10.95
N ARG A 15 8.78 -0.30 10.62
CA ARG A 15 9.40 -0.43 9.29
C ARG A 15 8.82 -1.65 8.59
N TYR A 16 8.24 -1.47 7.41
CA TYR A 16 7.62 -2.53 6.62
C TYR A 16 8.60 -3.05 5.56
N GLY A 17 9.15 -2.16 4.74
CA GLY A 17 10.25 -2.47 3.81
C GLY A 17 9.90 -3.36 2.62
N SER A 18 8.64 -3.73 2.44
CA SER A 18 8.18 -4.66 1.41
C SER A 18 6.72 -4.38 1.00
N LEU A 19 6.34 -4.85 -0.19
CA LEU A 19 4.98 -4.81 -0.70
C LEU A 19 4.24 -6.09 -0.25
N SER A 20 3.23 -5.95 0.61
CA SER A 20 2.44 -7.08 1.11
C SER A 20 1.18 -7.33 0.27
N GLU A 21 0.93 -8.60 -0.08
CA GLU A 21 -0.37 -9.01 -0.66
C GLU A 21 -1.43 -9.06 0.45
N LEU A 22 -2.66 -8.60 0.13
CA LEU A 22 -3.84 -8.79 0.95
C LEU A 22 -4.78 -9.78 0.25
N GLU A 23 -5.23 -10.77 1.00
CA GLU A 23 -6.06 -11.85 0.47
C GLU A 23 -7.56 -11.53 0.53
N SER A 24 -7.95 -10.53 1.33
CA SER A 24 -9.36 -10.17 1.51
C SER A 24 -9.61 -8.69 1.85
N GLY A 25 -10.87 -8.27 1.69
CA GLY A 25 -11.35 -6.98 2.15
C GLY A 25 -11.28 -6.83 3.68
N GLU A 26 -11.42 -7.92 4.43
CA GLU A 26 -11.23 -7.92 5.89
C GLU A 26 -9.78 -7.59 6.27
N GLU A 27 -8.79 -8.17 5.59
CA GLU A 27 -7.37 -7.84 5.82
C GLU A 27 -7.09 -6.37 5.49
N PHE A 28 -7.69 -5.85 4.41
CA PHE A 28 -7.60 -4.43 4.07
C PHE A 28 -8.15 -3.52 5.18
N LEU A 29 -9.33 -3.83 5.71
CA LEU A 29 -9.94 -3.07 6.81
C LEU A 29 -9.10 -3.18 8.09
N GLU A 30 -8.66 -4.38 8.43
CA GLU A 30 -7.83 -4.63 9.61
C GLU A 30 -6.55 -3.80 9.59
N ILE A 31 -5.90 -3.71 8.43
CA ILE A 31 -4.69 -2.89 8.27
C ILE A 31 -5.01 -1.42 8.53
N ILE A 32 -6.08 -0.88 7.96
CA ILE A 32 -6.43 0.54 8.12
C ILE A 32 -6.80 0.85 9.58
N GLU A 33 -7.51 -0.06 10.25
CA GLU A 33 -7.98 0.15 11.62
C GLU A 33 -6.87 0.01 12.67
N LYS A 34 -5.95 -0.95 12.49
CA LYS A 34 -4.91 -1.26 13.49
C LYS A 34 -3.65 -0.42 13.31
N GLU A 35 -3.46 0.19 12.15
CA GLU A 35 -2.24 0.94 11.87
C GLU A 35 -2.15 2.23 12.71
N ARG A 36 -0.92 2.63 13.01
CA ARG A 36 -0.70 3.91 13.70
C ARG A 36 -1.24 5.06 12.84
N LYS A 37 -1.96 5.99 13.45
CA LYS A 37 -2.52 7.20 12.79
C LYS A 37 -1.48 8.06 12.04
N THR A 38 -0.20 7.87 12.30
CA THR A 38 0.91 8.59 11.67
C THR A 38 1.52 7.85 10.48
N ALA A 39 1.22 6.57 10.28
CA ALA A 39 1.76 5.80 9.18
C ALA A 39 0.95 6.04 7.91
N THR A 40 1.66 6.24 6.80
CA THR A 40 1.06 6.30 5.47
C THR A 40 0.90 4.88 4.95
N ILE A 41 -0.28 4.55 4.45
CA ILE A 41 -0.58 3.26 3.81
C ILE A 41 -0.90 3.56 2.35
N ILE A 42 -0.22 2.85 1.44
CA ILE A 42 -0.47 2.89 0.01
C ILE A 42 -1.01 1.52 -0.38
N VAL A 43 -2.20 1.47 -0.96
CA VAL A 43 -2.82 0.20 -1.37
C VAL A 43 -3.05 0.21 -2.87
N HIS A 44 -2.34 -0.66 -3.57
CA HIS A 44 -2.58 -0.89 -4.99
C HIS A 44 -3.68 -1.93 -5.19
N ILE A 45 -4.81 -1.51 -5.75
CA ILE A 45 -5.87 -2.41 -6.19
C ILE A 45 -5.58 -2.79 -7.65
N TYR A 46 -5.43 -4.09 -7.92
CA TYR A 46 -4.90 -4.61 -9.18
C TYR A 46 -5.63 -5.87 -9.66
N GLU A 47 -5.29 -6.36 -10.86
CA GLU A 47 -5.66 -7.70 -11.33
C GLU A 47 -4.58 -8.21 -12.31
N ASP A 48 -4.35 -9.52 -12.38
CA ASP A 48 -3.18 -10.12 -13.06
C ASP A 48 -3.13 -9.86 -14.59
N ASP A 49 -4.29 -9.64 -15.23
CA ASP A 49 -4.40 -9.44 -16.68
C ASP A 49 -4.61 -7.98 -17.11
N ILE A 50 -4.48 -7.03 -16.17
CA ILE A 50 -4.64 -5.60 -16.45
C ILE A 50 -3.29 -4.96 -16.74
N LYS A 51 -3.19 -4.36 -17.94
CA LYS A 51 -1.99 -3.63 -18.39
C LYS A 51 -1.57 -2.60 -17.35
N GLY A 52 -0.28 -2.62 -16.99
CA GLY A 52 0.30 -1.66 -16.05
C GLY A 52 0.30 -2.13 -14.58
N CYS A 53 -0.53 -3.11 -14.19
CA CYS A 53 -0.52 -3.64 -12.82
C CYS A 53 0.83 -4.29 -12.46
N GLU A 54 1.39 -5.12 -13.35
CA GLU A 54 2.70 -5.74 -13.14
C GLU A 54 3.83 -4.71 -12.97
N VAL A 55 3.82 -3.67 -13.81
CA VAL A 55 4.80 -2.58 -13.76
C VAL A 55 4.65 -1.81 -12.45
N LEU A 56 3.43 -1.45 -12.06
CA LEU A 56 3.18 -0.73 -10.81
C LEU A 56 3.57 -1.58 -9.58
N ASN A 57 3.30 -2.90 -9.59
CA ASN A 57 3.78 -3.82 -8.55
C ASN A 57 5.31 -3.80 -8.41
N THR A 58 6.05 -3.78 -9.52
CA THR A 58 7.52 -3.71 -9.52
C THR A 58 8.02 -2.37 -8.97
N CYS A 59 7.39 -1.26 -9.39
CA CYS A 59 7.70 0.07 -8.88
C CYS A 59 7.45 0.17 -7.37
N LEU A 60 6.30 -0.31 -6.89
CA LEU A 60 5.93 -0.28 -5.47
C LEU A 60 6.82 -1.20 -4.63
N THR A 61 7.25 -2.34 -5.18
CA THR A 61 8.23 -3.21 -4.49
C THR A 61 9.54 -2.48 -4.24
N SER A 62 10.02 -1.71 -5.23
CA SER A 62 11.24 -0.90 -5.09
C SER A 62 11.04 0.25 -4.09
N LEU A 63 9.91 0.97 -4.18
CA LEU A 63 9.57 2.04 -3.25
C LEU A 63 9.40 1.56 -1.81
N ALA A 64 8.85 0.36 -1.61
CA ALA A 64 8.68 -0.19 -0.27
C ALA A 64 10.02 -0.42 0.44
N ALA A 65 11.06 -0.84 -0.30
CA ALA A 65 12.41 -0.99 0.24
C ALA A 65 13.05 0.37 0.58
N GLU A 66 12.84 1.39 -0.26
CA GLU A 66 13.38 2.74 -0.04
C GLU A 66 12.67 3.51 1.08
N TYR A 67 11.34 3.39 1.15
CA TYR A 67 10.47 4.13 2.07
C TYR A 67 9.91 3.23 3.16
N SER A 68 10.80 2.62 3.94
CA SER A 68 10.43 1.62 4.97
C SER A 68 9.38 2.08 6.00
N MET A 69 9.16 3.39 6.19
CA MET A 69 8.14 3.94 7.10
C MET A 69 6.73 3.99 6.51
N VAL A 70 6.59 3.76 5.20
CA VAL A 70 5.30 3.69 4.50
C VAL A 70 4.94 2.21 4.34
N ARG A 71 3.68 1.89 4.60
CA ARG A 71 3.16 0.54 4.40
C ARG A 71 2.63 0.41 2.98
N PHE A 72 3.24 -0.44 2.18
CA PHE A 72 2.80 -0.73 0.83
C PHE A 72 2.05 -2.06 0.81
N CYS A 73 0.82 -2.04 0.31
CA CYS A 73 0.01 -3.23 0.13
C CYS A 73 -0.46 -3.33 -1.31
N LYS A 74 -0.78 -4.55 -1.75
CA LYS A 74 -1.55 -4.79 -2.97
C LYS A 74 -2.68 -5.77 -2.69
N ILE A 75 -3.79 -5.60 -3.39
CA ILE A 75 -4.97 -6.46 -3.27
C ILE A 75 -5.60 -6.63 -4.65
N LYS A 76 -6.00 -7.86 -4.99
CA LYS A 76 -6.76 -8.08 -6.20
C LYS A 76 -8.14 -7.41 -6.11
N ALA A 77 -8.60 -6.77 -7.16
CA ALA A 77 -9.95 -6.19 -7.22
C ALA A 77 -11.03 -7.21 -6.84
N SER A 78 -10.86 -8.46 -7.31
CA SER A 78 -11.68 -9.62 -6.96
C SER A 78 -11.70 -9.98 -5.46
N ASN A 79 -10.65 -9.63 -4.71
CA ASN A 79 -10.51 -9.90 -3.27
C ASN A 79 -10.98 -8.75 -2.39
N THR A 80 -11.30 -7.57 -2.94
CA THR A 80 -11.72 -6.39 -2.16
C THR A 80 -13.11 -6.51 -1.53
N GLY A 81 -13.95 -7.43 -2.02
CA GLY A 81 -15.39 -7.47 -1.72
C GLY A 81 -16.21 -6.39 -2.42
N ALA A 82 -15.58 -5.57 -3.28
CA ALA A 82 -16.20 -4.47 -4.05
C ALA A 82 -15.85 -4.55 -5.54
N GLY A 83 -15.79 -5.76 -6.11
CA GLY A 83 -15.37 -6.00 -7.49
C GLY A 83 -16.25 -5.31 -8.55
N ASP A 84 -17.50 -4.98 -8.22
CA ASP A 84 -18.40 -4.18 -9.07
C ASP A 84 -17.97 -2.71 -9.18
N ARG A 85 -17.20 -2.21 -8.20
CA ARG A 85 -16.66 -0.84 -8.18
C ARG A 85 -15.26 -0.74 -8.78
N PHE A 86 -14.49 -1.82 -8.68
CA PHE A 86 -13.14 -1.93 -9.24
C PHE A 86 -13.17 -2.72 -10.55
N THR A 87 -13.85 -2.16 -11.55
CA THR A 87 -13.89 -2.73 -12.90
C THR A 87 -12.53 -2.62 -13.60
N PRO A 88 -12.26 -3.44 -14.64
CA PRO A 88 -11.03 -3.34 -15.43
C PRO A 88 -10.67 -1.93 -15.90
N ASP A 89 -11.66 -1.09 -16.21
CA ASP A 89 -11.47 0.26 -16.75
C ASP A 89 -10.91 1.27 -15.72
N VAL A 90 -11.02 0.97 -14.43
CA VAL A 90 -10.48 1.82 -13.35
C VAL A 90 -9.17 1.28 -12.76
N LEU A 91 -8.73 0.10 -13.22
CA LEU A 91 -7.48 -0.53 -12.78
C LEU A 91 -6.30 -0.13 -13.69
N PRO A 92 -5.08 0.01 -13.15
CA PRO A 92 -4.72 -0.06 -11.73
C PRO A 92 -5.26 1.14 -10.92
N THR A 93 -5.68 0.92 -9.67
CA THR A 93 -6.04 1.99 -8.72
C THR A 93 -5.04 2.03 -7.57
N LEU A 94 -4.73 3.23 -7.08
CA LEU A 94 -3.83 3.49 -5.95
C LEU A 94 -4.48 4.43 -4.92
#